data_AF-A0A183E8V5-F1
#
_entry.id   AF-A0A183E8V5-F1
#
_cell.length_a   1.000
_cell.length_b   1.000
_cell.length_c   1.000
_cell.angle_alpha   90.00
_cell.angle_beta   90.00
_cell.angle_gamma   90.00
#
_symmetry.space_group_name_H-M   'P 1'
#
loop_
_entity.id
_entity.type
_entity.pdbx_description
1 polymer ?
#
loop_
_entity_poly.entity_id
_entity_poly.type
_entity_poly.pdbx_seq_one_letter_code
_entity_poly.pdbx_strand_id
1 'polypeptide(L)'
;MSATLETDALSEYFDNAPVFFVQGRTYPVQVFYANSLDKKDDDYLFNVIATVLQIHRTEPMRSDVLAFLTGQEEIETACKKIEEASKLVTGNIVALPLYANLPPITQMRGTRRVIFATNIAETSLTIPGIRIVVDSGKVKTNSKVEARNFLFHKAEAVGVGRTGSILPIASTSWRGLSDYLFHSRLKNRTYHPDRGIDVLRVEDVSQSSAMQRAGRAGRESPGKCFRVYSEKHFFSLPKNTTPEILRSNLSTVMLFAN
;
A
#
# COMPACT_ATOMS: atom_id res chain seq x y z
N MET A 1 -1.82 25.05 -4.64
CA MET A 1 -2.99 24.14 -4.68
C MET A 1 -2.71 22.94 -3.81
N SER A 2 -3.69 22.46 -3.05
CA SER A 2 -3.59 21.22 -2.27
C SER A 2 -4.91 20.46 -2.32
N ALA A 3 -4.84 19.13 -2.30
CA ALA A 3 -6.01 18.26 -2.39
C ALA A 3 -6.66 17.95 -1.03
N THR A 4 -5.92 18.11 0.08
CA THR A 4 -6.35 17.68 1.43
C THR A 4 -5.77 18.54 2.56
N LEU A 5 -5.48 19.82 2.32
CA LEU A 5 -5.02 20.71 3.41
C LEU A 5 -6.19 21.24 4.24
N GLU A 6 -5.95 21.37 5.53
CA GLU A 6 -6.79 22.15 6.44
C GLU A 6 -6.67 23.62 6.03
N THR A 7 -7.75 24.15 5.44
CA THR A 7 -7.78 25.49 4.83
C THR A 7 -7.52 26.60 5.83
N ASP A 8 -8.01 26.40 7.05
CA ASP A 8 -8.10 27.41 8.07
C ASP A 8 -6.70 27.66 8.65
N ALA A 9 -5.96 26.59 8.96
CA ALA A 9 -4.57 26.65 9.38
C ALA A 9 -3.64 27.27 8.32
N LEU A 10 -3.92 27.07 7.01
CA LEU A 10 -3.16 27.75 5.96
C LEU A 10 -3.52 29.23 5.83
N SER A 11 -4.80 29.58 5.93
CA SER A 11 -5.26 30.96 5.86
C SER A 11 -4.66 31.76 7.02
N GLU A 12 -4.73 31.24 8.25
CA GLU A 12 -4.12 31.82 9.45
C GLU A 12 -2.61 32.00 9.30
N TYR A 13 -1.89 30.97 8.81
CA TYR A 13 -0.44 31.04 8.56
C TYR A 13 -0.04 32.08 7.49
N PHE A 14 -0.93 32.38 6.54
CA PHE A 14 -0.73 33.39 5.49
C PHE A 14 -1.60 34.64 5.72
N ASP A 15 -1.60 35.18 6.94
CA ASP A 15 -2.23 36.47 7.30
C ASP A 15 -3.73 36.58 6.95
N ASN A 16 -4.48 35.48 7.14
CA ASN A 16 -5.88 35.31 6.76
C ASN A 16 -6.12 35.40 5.23
N ALA A 17 -5.18 34.90 4.42
CA ALA A 17 -5.29 34.87 2.96
C ALA A 17 -6.61 34.24 2.48
N PRO A 18 -7.26 34.82 1.44
CA PRO A 18 -8.56 34.37 0.97
C PRO A 18 -8.51 32.96 0.38
N VAL A 19 -9.43 32.10 0.82
CA VAL A 19 -9.52 30.70 0.37
C VAL A 19 -10.50 30.58 -0.80
N PHE A 20 -10.02 30.06 -1.93
CA PHE A 20 -10.83 29.78 -3.11
C PHE A 20 -11.09 28.28 -3.27
N PHE A 21 -12.37 27.88 -3.24
CA PHE A 21 -12.78 26.49 -3.40
C PHE A 21 -13.11 26.17 -4.86
N VAL A 22 -12.36 25.23 -5.45
CA VAL A 22 -12.68 24.65 -6.76
C VAL A 22 -13.30 23.27 -6.53
N GLN A 23 -14.57 23.09 -6.91
CA GLN A 23 -15.24 21.80 -6.77
C GLN A 23 -14.59 20.75 -7.67
N GLY A 24 -14.09 19.67 -7.07
CA GLY A 24 -13.55 18.52 -7.78
C GLY A 24 -14.65 17.77 -8.55
N ARG A 25 -14.41 17.51 -9.84
CA ARG A 25 -15.28 16.66 -10.67
C ARG A 25 -14.84 15.20 -10.57
N THR A 26 -15.13 14.55 -9.46
CA THR A 26 -14.91 13.11 -9.26
C THR A 26 -16.23 12.34 -9.30
N TYR A 27 -16.24 11.25 -10.05
CA TYR A 27 -17.35 10.29 -10.06
C TYR A 27 -17.37 9.47 -8.74
N PRO A 28 -18.52 8.90 -8.35
CA PRO A 28 -18.62 8.10 -7.14
C PRO A 28 -17.73 6.85 -7.20
N VAL A 29 -17.09 6.54 -6.08
CA VAL A 29 -16.25 5.33 -5.89
C VAL A 29 -16.86 4.46 -4.80
N GLN A 30 -17.17 3.21 -5.12
CA GLN A 30 -17.63 2.22 -4.15
C GLN A 30 -16.41 1.61 -3.43
N VAL A 31 -16.40 1.63 -2.10
CA VAL A 31 -15.30 1.09 -1.28
C VAL A 31 -15.68 -0.27 -0.70
N PHE A 32 -14.75 -1.22 -0.75
CA PHE A 32 -14.85 -2.56 -0.18
C PHE A 32 -13.67 -2.81 0.77
N TYR A 33 -13.90 -3.54 1.86
CA TYR A 33 -12.89 -3.86 2.87
C TYR A 33 -12.76 -5.37 3.07
N ALA A 34 -11.53 -5.84 3.25
CA ALA A 34 -11.25 -7.24 3.54
C ALA A 34 -11.32 -7.51 5.05
N ASN A 35 -12.54 -7.46 5.61
CA ASN A 35 -12.78 -7.57 7.06
C ASN A 35 -12.31 -8.89 7.72
N SER A 36 -11.90 -9.90 6.94
CA SER A 36 -11.32 -11.16 7.40
C SER A 36 -9.78 -11.20 7.45
N LEU A 37 -9.09 -10.15 6.98
CA LEU A 37 -7.63 -10.08 6.81
C LEU A 37 -6.96 -9.10 7.80
N ASP A 38 -7.42 -9.13 9.05
CA ASP A 38 -6.99 -8.19 10.11
C ASP A 38 -5.90 -8.79 11.03
N LYS A 39 -5.11 -9.77 10.55
CA LYS A 39 -4.04 -10.37 11.35
C LYS A 39 -2.75 -9.56 11.21
N LYS A 40 -2.03 -9.46 12.32
CA LYS A 40 -0.80 -8.66 12.48
C LYS A 40 0.34 -9.04 11.51
N ASP A 41 0.28 -10.24 10.93
CA ASP A 41 1.30 -10.83 10.06
C ASP A 41 0.75 -11.22 8.66
N ASP A 42 -0.40 -10.67 8.24
CA ASP A 42 -0.98 -10.99 6.92
C ASP A 42 -0.13 -10.42 5.76
N ASP A 43 0.16 -11.27 4.77
CA ASP A 43 0.94 -10.92 3.56
C ASP A 43 0.10 -10.04 2.62
N TYR A 44 0.22 -8.72 2.78
CA TYR A 44 -0.49 -7.75 1.94
C TYR A 44 -0.10 -7.83 0.46
N LEU A 45 1.11 -8.28 0.12
CA LEU A 45 1.53 -8.46 -1.28
C LEU A 45 0.76 -9.62 -1.92
N PHE A 46 0.66 -10.76 -1.21
CA PHE A 46 -0.20 -11.86 -1.63
C PHE A 46 -1.67 -11.42 -1.72
N ASN A 47 -2.20 -10.72 -0.71
CA ASN A 47 -3.60 -10.29 -0.69
C ASN A 47 -3.93 -9.32 -1.84
N VAL A 48 -3.04 -8.37 -2.17
CA VAL A 48 -3.17 -7.50 -3.35
C VAL A 48 -3.22 -8.32 -4.65
N ILE A 49 -2.30 -9.27 -4.84
CA ILE A 49 -2.24 -10.10 -6.07
C ILE A 49 -3.48 -10.99 -6.19
N ALA A 50 -3.92 -11.62 -5.10
CA ALA A 50 -5.14 -12.44 -5.07
C ALA A 50 -6.38 -11.60 -5.42
N THR A 51 -6.47 -10.37 -4.87
CA THR A 51 -7.55 -9.42 -5.16
C THR A 51 -7.54 -8.99 -6.63
N VAL A 52 -6.37 -8.71 -7.22
CA VAL A 52 -6.22 -8.40 -8.65
C VAL A 52 -6.71 -9.56 -9.53
N LEU A 53 -6.35 -10.81 -9.21
CA LEU A 53 -6.78 -11.98 -9.98
C LEU A 53 -8.27 -12.27 -9.83
N GLN A 54 -8.85 -12.00 -8.66
CA GLN A 54 -10.31 -12.04 -8.46
C GLN A 54 -11.01 -10.98 -9.31
N ILE A 55 -10.54 -9.72 -9.25
CA ILE A 55 -11.05 -8.60 -10.05
C ILE A 55 -10.97 -8.91 -11.55
N HIS A 56 -9.90 -9.56 -12.02
CA HIS A 56 -9.76 -9.96 -13.42
C HIS A 56 -10.86 -10.94 -13.86
N ARG A 57 -11.25 -11.86 -12.98
CA ARG A 57 -12.28 -12.87 -13.24
C ARG A 57 -13.72 -12.33 -13.12
N THR A 58 -13.96 -11.35 -12.24
CA THR A 58 -15.33 -10.93 -11.87
C THR A 58 -15.77 -9.57 -12.42
N GLU A 59 -14.84 -8.64 -12.66
CA GLU A 59 -15.16 -7.29 -13.14
C GLU A 59 -15.02 -7.18 -14.67
N PRO A 60 -15.67 -6.21 -15.33
CA PRO A 60 -15.57 -6.05 -16.78
C PRO A 60 -14.13 -5.78 -17.28
N MET A 61 -13.72 -6.43 -18.38
CA MET A 61 -12.39 -6.29 -18.99
C MET A 61 -12.02 -4.86 -19.45
N ARG A 62 -12.99 -3.94 -19.51
CA ARG A 62 -12.81 -2.52 -19.82
C ARG A 62 -12.42 -1.65 -18.61
N SER A 63 -12.14 -2.26 -17.46
CA SER A 63 -11.84 -1.58 -16.20
C SER A 63 -10.42 -1.93 -15.74
N ASP A 64 -9.48 -1.02 -16.01
CA ASP A 64 -8.09 -1.19 -15.61
C ASP A 64 -7.91 -0.95 -14.10
N VAL A 65 -6.88 -1.57 -13.56
CA VAL A 65 -6.61 -1.66 -12.13
C VAL A 65 -5.35 -0.87 -11.77
N LEU A 66 -5.42 -0.07 -10.71
CA LEU A 66 -4.27 0.54 -10.05
C LEU A 66 -4.10 -0.08 -8.66
N ALA A 67 -3.00 -0.79 -8.43
CA ALA A 67 -2.71 -1.47 -7.18
C ALA A 67 -1.54 -0.80 -6.45
N PHE A 68 -1.72 -0.41 -5.19
CA PHE A 68 -0.71 0.28 -4.39
C PHE A 68 0.16 -0.71 -3.59
N LEU A 69 1.47 -0.65 -3.80
CA LEU A 69 2.52 -1.41 -3.09
C LEU A 69 3.61 -0.46 -2.59
N THR A 70 4.55 -0.94 -1.76
CA THR A 70 5.46 -0.07 -1.00
C THR A 70 6.79 0.23 -1.72
N GLY A 71 7.18 -0.58 -2.71
CA GLY A 71 8.44 -0.37 -3.43
C GLY A 71 8.69 -1.33 -4.59
N GLN A 72 9.81 -1.11 -5.28
CA GLN A 72 10.19 -1.80 -6.52
C GLN A 72 10.20 -3.34 -6.41
N GLU A 73 10.81 -3.91 -5.36
CA GLU A 73 10.92 -5.37 -5.17
C GLU A 73 9.55 -6.07 -5.11
N GLU A 74 8.58 -5.46 -4.41
CA GLU A 74 7.20 -5.93 -4.33
C GLU A 74 6.48 -5.81 -5.67
N ILE A 75 6.68 -4.67 -6.36
CA ILE A 75 6.08 -4.38 -7.66
C ILE A 75 6.57 -5.36 -8.73
N GLU A 76 7.87 -5.62 -8.82
CA GLU A 76 8.45 -6.59 -9.75
C GLU A 76 7.95 -8.02 -9.45
N THR A 77 7.89 -8.39 -8.16
CA THR A 77 7.32 -9.66 -7.72
C THR A 77 5.84 -9.82 -8.10
N ALA A 78 5.04 -8.75 -7.95
CA ALA A 78 3.63 -8.73 -8.34
C ALA A 78 3.46 -8.83 -9.85
N CYS A 79 4.23 -8.06 -10.63
CA CYS A 79 4.22 -8.12 -12.09
C CYS A 79 4.52 -9.54 -12.59
N LYS A 80 5.59 -10.17 -12.10
CA LYS A 80 5.96 -11.55 -12.45
C LYS A 80 4.87 -12.56 -12.11
N LYS A 81 4.29 -12.49 -10.90
CA LYS A 81 3.19 -13.38 -10.48
C LYS A 81 1.93 -13.22 -11.35
N ILE A 82 1.60 -12.00 -11.79
CA ILE A 82 0.50 -11.77 -12.74
C ILE A 82 0.84 -12.27 -14.14
N GLU A 83 2.08 -12.12 -14.61
CA GLU A 83 2.52 -12.67 -15.91
C GLU A 83 2.46 -14.21 -15.92
N GLU A 84 2.90 -14.86 -14.85
CA GLU A 84 2.77 -16.32 -14.67
C GLU A 84 1.29 -16.75 -14.64
N ALA A 85 0.45 -16.05 -13.87
CA ALA A 85 -0.98 -16.32 -13.80
C ALA A 85 -1.74 -16.03 -15.11
N SER A 86 -1.25 -15.11 -15.96
CA SER A 86 -1.88 -14.73 -17.23
C SER A 86 -2.06 -15.92 -18.18
N LYS A 87 -1.16 -16.91 -18.08
CA LYS A 87 -1.16 -18.17 -18.86
C LYS A 87 -2.25 -19.16 -18.42
N LEU A 88 -2.85 -18.93 -17.24
CA LEU A 88 -3.80 -19.84 -16.58
C LEU A 88 -5.21 -19.23 -16.44
N VAL A 89 -5.39 -17.94 -16.76
CA VAL A 89 -6.68 -17.25 -16.68
C VAL A 89 -7.23 -16.94 -18.06
N THR A 90 -8.55 -16.87 -18.17
CA THR A 90 -9.22 -16.42 -19.39
C THR A 90 -9.13 -14.89 -19.52
N GLY A 91 -8.99 -14.42 -20.77
CA GLY A 91 -8.87 -12.99 -21.09
C GLY A 91 -7.48 -12.40 -20.81
N ASN A 92 -7.05 -11.47 -21.66
CA ASN A 92 -5.70 -10.92 -21.61
C ASN A 92 -5.51 -9.97 -20.42
N ILE A 93 -4.47 -10.20 -19.63
CA ILE A 93 -4.05 -9.34 -18.52
C ILE A 93 -2.57 -9.00 -18.65
N VAL A 94 -2.21 -7.73 -18.43
CA VAL A 94 -0.81 -7.26 -18.47
C VAL A 94 -0.54 -6.45 -17.21
N ALA A 95 0.52 -6.81 -16.49
CA ALA A 95 1.01 -6.05 -15.35
C ALA A 95 2.08 -5.03 -15.79
N LEU A 96 2.01 -3.81 -15.25
CA LEU A 96 2.91 -2.70 -15.55
C LEU A 96 3.46 -2.11 -14.25
N PRO A 97 4.78 -2.00 -14.07
CA PRO A 97 5.38 -1.38 -12.89
C PRO A 97 5.32 0.16 -12.96
N LEU A 98 5.06 0.80 -11.83
CA LEU A 98 5.07 2.26 -11.66
C LEU A 98 5.71 2.67 -10.33
N TYR A 99 7.04 2.56 -10.26
CA TYR A 99 7.86 3.12 -9.18
C TYR A 99 8.67 4.36 -9.61
N ALA A 100 8.52 4.79 -10.87
CA ALA A 100 9.21 5.93 -11.48
C ALA A 100 8.36 6.50 -12.65
N ASN A 101 8.97 7.20 -13.62
CA ASN A 101 8.27 7.61 -14.85
C ASN A 101 7.80 6.40 -15.66
N LEU A 102 6.55 6.45 -16.12
CA LEU A 102 5.95 5.40 -16.93
C LEU A 102 6.30 5.59 -18.42
N PRO A 103 6.73 4.54 -19.15
CA PRO A 103 6.77 4.57 -20.61
C PRO A 103 5.38 4.88 -21.18
N PRO A 104 5.28 5.44 -22.41
CA PRO A 104 3.99 5.71 -23.04
C PRO A 104 3.12 4.45 -23.11
N ILE A 105 2.01 4.40 -22.36
CA ILE A 105 1.17 3.20 -22.33
C ILE A 105 0.36 3.10 -23.63
N THR A 106 0.80 2.25 -24.55
CA THR A 106 0.01 1.89 -25.73
C THR A 106 -1.34 1.32 -25.30
N GLN A 107 -2.43 1.83 -25.88
CA GLN A 107 -3.78 1.35 -25.57
C GLN A 107 -4.02 -0.05 -26.14
N MET A 108 -3.92 -1.07 -25.30
CA MET A 108 -4.16 -2.47 -25.68
C MET A 108 -5.66 -2.78 -25.68
N ARG A 109 -6.29 -2.88 -26.85
CA ARG A 109 -7.72 -3.23 -26.96
C ARG A 109 -7.93 -4.69 -26.54
N GLY A 110 -8.89 -4.93 -25.65
CA GLY A 110 -9.23 -6.29 -25.18
C GLY A 110 -8.32 -6.86 -24.07
N THR A 111 -7.37 -6.06 -23.57
CA THR A 111 -6.44 -6.45 -22.50
C THR A 111 -6.63 -5.57 -21.29
N ARG A 112 -6.79 -6.16 -20.10
CA ARG A 112 -6.82 -5.42 -18.83
C ARG A 112 -5.40 -5.08 -18.41
N ARG A 113 -5.17 -3.80 -18.11
CA ARG A 113 -3.92 -3.31 -17.54
C ARG A 113 -4.02 -3.32 -16.01
N VAL A 114 -2.99 -3.83 -15.35
CA VAL A 114 -2.81 -3.74 -13.90
C VAL A 114 -1.54 -2.95 -13.64
N ILE A 115 -1.67 -1.72 -13.15
CA ILE A 115 -0.54 -0.87 -12.81
C ILE A 115 -0.23 -1.10 -11.33
N PHE A 116 0.95 -1.62 -11.01
CA PHE A 116 1.44 -1.75 -9.65
C PHE A 116 2.32 -0.55 -9.31
N ALA A 117 1.88 0.28 -8.36
CA ALA A 117 2.46 1.60 -8.12
C ALA A 117 2.82 1.86 -6.65
N THR A 118 3.79 2.74 -6.43
CA THR A 118 4.00 3.37 -5.12
C THR A 118 3.06 4.58 -4.93
N ASN A 119 3.26 5.34 -3.86
CA ASN A 119 2.60 6.63 -3.63
C ASN A 119 2.80 7.66 -4.77
N ILE A 120 3.69 7.44 -5.73
CA ILE A 120 3.82 8.25 -6.95
C ILE A 120 2.49 8.39 -7.72
N ALA A 121 1.62 7.39 -7.66
CA ALA A 121 0.32 7.38 -8.34
C ALA A 121 -0.82 8.02 -7.52
N GLU A 122 -0.56 8.51 -6.30
CA GLU A 122 -1.56 9.04 -5.38
C GLU A 122 -2.08 10.41 -5.84
N THR A 123 -1.18 11.39 -5.98
CA THR A 123 -1.54 12.77 -6.34
C THR A 123 -1.34 13.08 -7.83
N SER A 124 -0.08 13.08 -8.27
CA SER A 124 0.38 13.88 -9.42
C SER A 124 0.16 13.26 -10.80
N LEU A 125 0.17 11.94 -10.95
CA LEU A 125 0.04 11.28 -12.26
C LEU A 125 -1.42 10.93 -12.57
N THR A 126 -2.00 11.36 -13.69
CA THR A 126 -3.27 10.80 -14.20
C THR A 126 -2.97 9.60 -15.10
N ILE A 127 -3.57 8.45 -14.81
CA ILE A 127 -3.45 7.23 -15.62
C ILE A 127 -4.83 6.99 -16.26
N PRO A 128 -4.99 7.14 -17.59
CA PRO A 128 -6.27 6.96 -18.24
C PRO A 128 -6.78 5.52 -18.13
N GLY A 129 -8.10 5.33 -18.05
CA GLY A 129 -8.77 4.02 -18.03
C GLY A 129 -8.81 3.31 -16.67
N ILE A 130 -8.16 3.83 -15.63
CA ILE A 130 -8.27 3.29 -14.26
C ILE A 130 -9.69 3.47 -13.74
N ARG A 131 -10.33 2.35 -13.38
CA ARG A 131 -11.67 2.32 -12.77
C ARG A 131 -11.72 1.52 -11.48
N ILE A 132 -10.66 0.78 -11.18
CA ILE A 132 -10.55 -0.06 -10.01
C ILE A 132 -9.23 0.25 -9.31
N VAL A 133 -9.29 0.45 -8.00
CA VAL A 133 -8.12 0.59 -7.13
C VAL A 133 -8.04 -0.63 -6.22
N VAL A 134 -6.83 -1.12 -5.98
CA VAL A 134 -6.51 -2.07 -4.90
C VAL A 134 -5.53 -1.37 -3.97
N ASP A 135 -5.91 -1.17 -2.72
CA ASP A 135 -5.10 -0.45 -1.73
C ASP A 135 -4.60 -1.41 -0.65
N SER A 136 -3.27 -1.52 -0.54
CA SER A 136 -2.58 -2.28 0.52
C SER A 136 -2.70 -1.65 1.90
N GLY A 137 -3.02 -0.36 1.98
CA GLY A 137 -2.98 0.40 3.24
C GLY A 137 -1.56 0.65 3.75
N LYS A 138 -0.53 0.26 2.99
CA LYS A 138 0.88 0.44 3.35
C LYS A 138 1.56 1.53 2.52
N VAL A 139 2.63 2.09 3.08
CA VAL A 139 3.54 3.05 2.42
C VAL A 139 4.95 2.86 2.97
N LYS A 140 5.96 3.26 2.19
CA LYS A 140 7.35 3.29 2.66
C LYS A 140 7.76 4.74 2.97
N THR A 141 8.18 4.98 4.20
CA THR A 141 8.43 6.32 4.77
C THR A 141 9.77 6.36 5.47
N ASN A 142 10.42 7.53 5.46
CA ASN A 142 11.53 7.81 6.38
C ASN A 142 10.94 7.98 7.79
N SER A 143 11.46 7.21 8.74
CA SER A 143 11.12 7.30 10.16
C SER A 143 12.36 7.68 10.97
N LYS A 144 12.28 8.76 11.75
CA LYS A 144 13.29 9.06 12.78
C LYS A 144 13.26 7.99 13.86
N VAL A 145 14.45 7.60 14.30
CA VAL A 145 14.65 6.72 15.45
C VAL A 145 15.05 7.59 16.63
N GLU A 146 14.17 7.77 17.61
CA GLU A 146 14.53 8.42 18.88
C GLU A 146 15.07 7.39 19.89
N ALA A 147 16.25 7.66 20.45
CA ALA A 147 16.99 6.72 21.28
C ALA A 147 16.46 6.51 22.72
N ARG A 148 15.22 6.94 23.06
CA ARG A 148 14.79 7.15 24.46
C ARG A 148 14.07 5.97 25.14
N ASN A 149 13.58 4.96 24.43
CA ASN A 149 12.68 3.93 24.98
C ASN A 149 13.23 2.48 24.94
N PHE A 150 14.37 2.21 25.58
CA PHE A 150 14.90 0.85 25.72
C PHE A 150 15.36 0.43 27.14
N LEU A 151 15.09 1.23 28.17
CA LEU A 151 15.59 0.96 29.54
C LEU A 151 14.73 0.02 30.41
N PHE A 152 13.55 -0.41 29.93
CA PHE A 152 12.70 -1.36 30.66
C PHE A 152 12.18 -2.47 29.75
N HIS A 153 12.87 -3.63 29.77
CA HIS A 153 12.34 -5.00 29.68
C HIS A 153 13.51 -5.99 29.53
N LYS A 154 14.23 -6.27 30.63
CA LYS A 154 15.25 -7.33 30.66
C LYS A 154 15.33 -8.06 32.01
N ALA A 155 14.19 -8.61 32.42
CA ALA A 155 13.98 -9.62 33.46
C ALA A 155 12.64 -10.30 33.09
N GLU A 156 12.46 -11.62 33.05
CA GLU A 156 13.37 -12.74 33.33
C GLU A 156 13.15 -13.85 32.27
N ALA A 157 14.13 -14.73 32.08
CA ALA A 157 13.96 -15.94 31.29
C ALA A 157 14.66 -17.12 31.99
N VAL A 158 13.90 -17.86 32.80
CA VAL A 158 14.28 -19.16 33.34
C VAL A 158 13.07 -20.08 33.19
N GLY A 159 13.23 -21.22 32.51
CA GLY A 159 12.18 -22.21 32.35
C GLY A 159 12.72 -23.63 32.46
N VAL A 160 11.95 -24.54 33.08
CA VAL A 160 12.23 -25.98 33.08
C VAL A 160 10.92 -26.78 33.13
N GLY A 161 10.78 -27.76 32.21
CA GLY A 161 9.89 -28.92 32.32
C GLY A 161 8.47 -28.77 31.72
N ARG A 162 7.79 -29.85 31.32
CA ARG A 162 8.19 -31.28 31.14
C ARG A 162 7.10 -32.01 30.31
N THR A 163 7.50 -32.94 29.44
CA THR A 163 6.79 -34.17 28.98
C THR A 163 5.31 -34.13 28.51
N GLY A 164 5.02 -34.66 27.30
CA GLY A 164 3.67 -35.04 26.85
C GLY A 164 3.63 -35.72 25.46
N SER A 165 2.98 -36.88 25.35
CA SER A 165 3.04 -37.87 24.25
C SER A 165 1.76 -37.91 23.37
N ILE A 166 1.84 -38.07 22.02
CA ILE A 166 1.47 -39.27 21.19
C ILE A 166 -0.06 -39.58 21.06
N LEU A 167 -0.70 -39.82 19.88
CA LEU A 167 -0.34 -39.70 18.43
C LEU A 167 -1.55 -39.11 17.57
N PRO A 168 -2.32 -39.77 16.63
CA PRO A 168 -2.85 -39.03 15.45
C PRO A 168 -4.28 -39.36 14.89
N ILE A 169 -4.90 -38.48 14.09
CA ILE A 169 -5.88 -38.87 13.04
C ILE A 169 -5.69 -38.00 11.80
N ALA A 170 -5.69 -38.61 10.61
CA ALA A 170 -5.66 -37.92 9.32
C ALA A 170 -7.00 -38.04 8.59
N SER A 171 -7.39 -37.00 7.85
CA SER A 171 -8.18 -37.18 6.62
C SER A 171 -7.89 -36.09 5.59
N THR A 172 -7.74 -36.57 4.36
CA THR A 172 -7.67 -35.90 3.04
C THR A 172 -8.80 -34.85 2.85
N SER A 173 -8.70 -33.84 1.99
CA SER A 173 -7.76 -33.60 0.88
C SER A 173 -7.71 -32.11 0.44
N TRP A 174 -6.54 -31.46 0.56
CA TRP A 174 -6.18 -30.27 -0.24
C TRP A 174 -4.66 -30.26 -0.45
N ARG A 175 -4.16 -31.02 -1.43
CA ARG A 175 -2.80 -30.88 -1.96
C ARG A 175 -2.90 -30.38 -3.40
N GLY A 176 -2.26 -29.26 -3.68
CA GLY A 176 -2.32 -28.60 -4.99
C GLY A 176 -2.62 -27.11 -4.91
N LEU A 177 -1.79 -26.37 -4.16
CA LEU A 177 -1.51 -24.92 -4.30
C LEU A 177 -0.59 -24.40 -3.17
N SER A 178 -0.44 -25.14 -2.05
CA SER A 178 0.38 -24.75 -0.89
C SER A 178 1.89 -24.76 -1.12
N ASP A 179 2.40 -25.65 -1.97
CA ASP A 179 3.82 -26.05 -1.94
C ASP A 179 4.73 -25.16 -2.81
N TYR A 180 4.17 -24.12 -3.46
CA TYR A 180 4.91 -23.25 -4.41
C TYR A 180 5.31 -21.88 -3.84
N LEU A 181 5.01 -21.57 -2.56
CA LEU A 181 5.21 -20.23 -1.98
C LEU A 181 6.09 -20.18 -0.72
N PHE A 182 6.65 -21.30 -0.26
CA PHE A 182 7.70 -21.27 0.77
C PHE A 182 9.07 -21.14 0.11
N HIS A 183 9.66 -19.94 0.17
CA HIS A 183 11.10 -19.59 0.29
C HIS A 183 11.39 -18.15 -0.21
N SER A 184 10.92 -17.14 0.51
CA SER A 184 11.53 -15.80 0.48
C SER A 184 11.63 -15.23 1.89
N ARG A 185 12.67 -15.67 2.61
CA ARG A 185 12.97 -15.18 3.97
C ARG A 185 13.54 -13.76 3.84
N LEU A 186 12.67 -12.75 3.79
CA LEU A 186 13.07 -11.35 3.68
C LEU A 186 14.08 -11.01 4.79
N LYS A 187 15.26 -10.57 4.35
CA LYS A 187 16.43 -10.35 5.21
C LYS A 187 16.23 -9.05 5.97
N ASN A 188 15.61 -9.15 7.15
CA ASN A 188 15.35 -8.03 8.04
C ASN A 188 16.65 -7.25 8.27
N ARG A 189 16.72 -6.01 7.76
CA ARG A 189 17.96 -5.21 7.76
C ARG A 189 18.23 -4.72 9.18
N THR A 190 19.39 -5.10 9.72
CA THR A 190 19.79 -4.85 11.10
C THR A 190 19.84 -3.35 11.44
N TYR A 191 19.38 -3.04 12.64
CA TYR A 191 19.21 -1.69 13.18
C TYR A 191 20.46 -1.21 13.93
N HIS A 192 20.89 0.03 13.65
CA HIS A 192 21.98 0.73 14.36
C HIS A 192 21.42 2.03 14.98
N PRO A 193 21.22 2.10 16.31
CA PRO A 193 20.54 3.24 16.96
C PRO A 193 21.39 4.51 17.09
N ASP A 194 22.70 4.45 16.84
CA ASP A 194 23.66 5.44 17.34
C ASP A 194 23.97 6.57 16.34
N ARG A 195 23.32 6.56 15.17
CA ARG A 195 23.64 7.44 14.04
C ARG A 195 22.36 8.07 13.53
N GLY A 196 22.35 9.39 13.28
CA GLY A 196 21.22 10.16 12.76
C GLY A 196 20.89 9.86 11.28
N ILE A 197 20.65 8.59 10.99
CA ILE A 197 20.38 8.02 9.66
C ILE A 197 18.86 7.90 9.52
N ASP A 198 18.31 8.47 8.46
CA ASP A 198 16.91 8.25 8.08
C ASP A 198 16.75 6.79 7.61
N VAL A 199 15.87 6.04 8.27
CA VAL A 199 15.58 4.64 7.94
C VAL A 199 14.25 4.54 7.23
N LEU A 200 14.24 3.98 6.02
CA LEU A 200 13.02 3.64 5.28
C LEU A 200 12.32 2.43 5.93
N ARG A 201 11.14 2.65 6.51
CA ARG A 201 10.28 1.61 7.08
C ARG A 201 8.99 1.48 6.28
N VAL A 202 8.34 0.32 6.36
CA VAL A 202 6.97 0.14 5.90
C VAL A 202 6.04 0.49 7.06
N GLU A 203 5.14 1.41 6.83
CA GLU A 203 4.18 1.94 7.80
C GLU A 203 2.77 1.93 7.20
N ASP A 204 1.75 2.10 8.04
CA ASP A 204 0.38 2.27 7.59
C ASP A 204 0.17 3.67 6.99
N VAL A 205 -0.73 3.77 6.00
CA VAL A 205 -1.15 5.05 5.43
C VAL A 205 -2.03 5.85 6.38
N SER A 206 -2.16 7.15 6.12
CA SER A 206 -3.21 7.96 6.73
C SER A 206 -4.57 7.75 6.04
N GLN A 207 -5.65 8.10 6.73
CA GLN A 207 -7.00 8.07 6.15
C GLN A 207 -7.09 8.96 4.91
N SER A 208 -6.51 10.16 4.94
CA SER A 208 -6.47 11.07 3.78
C SER A 208 -5.69 10.48 2.59
N SER A 209 -4.56 9.80 2.83
CA SER A 209 -3.83 9.06 1.79
C SER A 209 -4.69 7.94 1.18
N ALA A 210 -5.30 7.09 2.01
CA ALA A 210 -6.20 6.02 1.55
C ALA A 210 -7.45 6.55 0.82
N MET A 211 -7.90 7.77 1.11
CA MET A 211 -8.98 8.45 0.38
C MET A 211 -8.49 8.98 -0.98
N GLN A 212 -7.30 9.57 -1.07
CA GLN A 212 -6.68 9.97 -2.34
C GLN A 212 -6.47 8.77 -3.27
N ARG A 213 -5.99 7.65 -2.71
CA ARG A 213 -5.87 6.35 -3.40
C ARG A 213 -7.21 5.86 -3.94
N ALA A 214 -8.26 5.85 -3.13
CA ALA A 214 -9.60 5.46 -3.57
C ALA A 214 -10.14 6.38 -4.69
N GLY A 215 -9.95 7.70 -4.56
CA GLY A 215 -10.35 8.70 -5.55
C GLY A 215 -9.72 8.52 -6.93
N ARG A 216 -8.64 7.72 -7.06
CA ARG A 216 -8.05 7.37 -8.35
C ARG A 216 -8.99 6.61 -9.27
N ALA A 217 -9.90 5.81 -8.72
CA ALA A 217 -10.90 5.07 -9.47
C ALA A 217 -12.01 5.96 -10.07
N GLY A 218 -12.21 7.16 -9.52
CA GLY A 218 -13.32 8.06 -9.85
C GLY A 218 -12.97 9.23 -10.78
N ARG A 219 -11.80 9.23 -11.44
CA ARG A 219 -11.37 10.37 -12.27
C ARG A 219 -12.11 10.47 -13.62
N GLU A 220 -12.45 9.36 -14.27
CA GLU A 220 -13.04 9.33 -15.62
C GLU A 220 -14.47 8.77 -15.67
N SER A 221 -14.83 7.92 -14.71
CA SER A 221 -16.15 7.27 -14.60
C SER A 221 -16.37 6.79 -13.16
N PRO A 222 -17.58 6.34 -12.78
CA PRO A 222 -17.79 5.62 -11.53
C PRO A 222 -16.83 4.44 -11.40
N GLY A 223 -16.33 4.21 -10.18
CA GLY A 223 -15.24 3.27 -9.93
C GLY A 223 -15.38 2.46 -8.63
N LYS A 224 -14.42 1.58 -8.38
CA LYS A 224 -14.35 0.72 -7.19
C LYS A 224 -12.98 0.82 -6.51
N CYS A 225 -12.95 0.70 -5.19
CA CYS A 225 -11.72 0.62 -4.39
C CYS A 225 -11.81 -0.58 -3.46
N PHE A 226 -10.88 -1.52 -3.59
CA PHE A 226 -10.74 -2.70 -2.74
C PHE A 226 -9.58 -2.50 -1.76
N ARG A 227 -9.88 -2.35 -0.47
CA ARG A 227 -8.89 -2.25 0.60
C ARG A 227 -8.63 -3.64 1.16
N VAL A 228 -7.39 -4.12 1.10
CA VAL A 228 -7.01 -5.47 1.59
C VAL A 228 -6.77 -5.53 3.11
N TYR A 229 -7.50 -4.68 3.84
CA TYR A 229 -7.50 -4.52 5.29
C TYR A 229 -8.94 -4.21 5.74
N SER A 230 -9.26 -4.38 7.03
CA SER A 230 -10.63 -4.16 7.50
C SER A 230 -11.04 -2.70 7.54
N GLU A 231 -12.35 -2.48 7.57
CA GLU A 231 -12.95 -1.18 7.85
C GLU A 231 -12.58 -0.65 9.24
N LYS A 232 -12.50 -1.56 10.24
CA LYS A 232 -12.06 -1.21 11.60
C LYS A 232 -10.61 -0.72 11.60
N HIS A 233 -9.74 -1.37 10.83
CA HIS A 233 -8.35 -0.92 10.70
C HIS A 233 -8.28 0.44 10.02
N PHE A 234 -9.04 0.69 8.94
CA PHE A 234 -9.13 2.00 8.29
C PHE A 234 -9.48 3.13 9.28
N PHE A 235 -10.50 2.93 10.13
CA PHE A 235 -10.88 3.94 11.12
C PHE A 235 -9.88 4.10 12.28
N SER A 236 -8.97 3.14 12.47
CA SER A 236 -7.85 3.25 13.42
C SER A 236 -6.63 4.01 12.87
N LEU A 237 -6.56 4.24 11.55
CA LEU A 237 -5.45 4.96 10.91
C LEU A 237 -5.43 6.45 11.32
N PRO A 238 -4.25 7.09 11.36
CA PRO A 238 -4.16 8.53 11.58
C PRO A 238 -4.88 9.30 10.46
N LYS A 239 -5.59 10.38 10.80
CA LYS A 239 -6.36 11.16 9.80
C LYS A 239 -5.46 11.71 8.68
N ASN A 240 -4.32 12.28 9.06
CA ASN A 240 -3.36 12.94 8.19
C ASN A 240 -1.95 12.36 8.38
N THR A 241 -1.14 12.37 7.31
CA THR A 241 0.26 11.94 7.36
C THR A 241 1.12 12.95 8.10
N THR A 242 2.01 12.49 8.98
CA THR A 242 2.96 13.37 9.69
C THR A 242 3.81 14.20 8.71
N PRO A 243 3.86 15.54 8.86
CA PRO A 243 4.65 16.42 8.01
C PRO A 243 6.12 16.01 7.90
N GLU A 244 6.70 16.14 6.69
CA GLU A 244 8.04 15.64 6.40
C GLU A 244 9.12 16.24 7.31
N ILE A 245 9.04 17.54 7.58
CA ILE A 245 9.95 18.27 8.47
C ILE A 245 10.09 17.63 9.88
N LEU A 246 9.03 16.97 10.37
CA LEU A 246 9.05 16.29 11.66
C LEU A 246 9.73 14.91 11.58
N ARG A 247 9.73 14.25 10.41
CA ARG A 247 10.15 12.85 10.22
C ARG A 247 11.43 12.63 9.39
N SER A 248 12.05 13.67 8.82
CA SER A 248 13.33 13.58 8.10
C SER A 248 14.46 14.38 8.75
N ASN A 249 15.71 14.04 8.43
CA ASN A 249 16.88 14.79 8.86
C ASN A 249 16.95 16.16 8.15
N LEU A 250 17.03 17.25 8.94
CA LEU A 250 16.99 18.63 8.45
C LEU A 250 18.36 19.22 8.09
N SER A 251 19.47 18.49 8.25
CA SER A 251 20.82 19.01 7.96
C SER A 251 20.95 19.60 6.55
N THR A 252 20.34 18.95 5.55
CA THR A 252 20.32 19.45 4.17
C THR A 252 19.53 20.76 4.04
N VAL A 253 18.38 20.88 4.72
CA VAL A 253 17.55 22.10 4.69
C VAL A 253 18.29 23.27 5.35
N MET A 254 18.93 23.02 6.49
CA MET A 254 19.73 24.02 7.21
C MET A 254 20.93 24.52 6.40
N LEU A 255 21.49 23.71 5.50
CA LEU A 255 22.57 24.13 4.60
C LEU A 255 22.09 25.14 3.56
N PHE A 256 20.83 25.07 3.13
CA PHE A 256 20.22 25.98 2.13
C PHE A 256 19.49 27.18 2.76
N ALA A 257 19.47 27.30 4.09
CA ALA A 257 18.74 28.35 4.82
C ALA A 257 19.63 29.52 5.30
N ASN A 258 20.89 29.57 4.87
CA ASN A 258 21.84 30.66 5.09
C ASN A 258 22.18 31.35 3.77
#